data_AF-A0A936QRM3-F1
#
_entry.id   AF-A0A936QRM3-F1
#
_cell.length_a   1.000
_cell.length_b   1.000
_cell.length_c   1.000
_cell.angle_alpha   90.00
_cell.angle_beta   90.00
_cell.angle_gamma   90.00
#
_symmetry.space_group_name_H-M   'P 1'
#
loop_
_entity.id
_entity.type
_entity.pdbx_description
1 polymer ?
#
loop_
_entity_poly.entity_id
_entity_poly.type
_entity_poly.pdbx_seq_one_letter_code
_entity_poly.pdbx_strand_id
1 'polypeptide(L)' 'MKYTTRWILALLLLTAPVIGGLMAQPGPGGGPPCWPPPCIPIDGGLSLLIGAGALLGGRKALQARRARKSVL' A
#
# COMPACT_ATOMS: atom_id res chain seq x y z
N MET A 1 -18.99 -7.05 15.32
CA MET A 1 -18.41 -5.74 14.91
C MET A 1 -16.91 -5.81 14.61
N LYS A 2 -16.03 -6.32 15.48
CA LYS A 2 -14.56 -6.30 15.24
C LYS A 2 -14.10 -7.16 14.04
N TYR A 3 -14.75 -8.32 13.83
CA TYR A 3 -14.41 -9.21 12.72
C TYR A 3 -14.99 -8.71 11.40
N THR A 4 -16.21 -8.17 11.40
CA THR A 4 -16.84 -7.60 10.20
C THR A 4 -16.04 -6.44 9.62
N THR A 5 -15.54 -5.51 10.45
CA THR A 5 -14.66 -4.43 9.97
C THR A 5 -13.35 -4.94 9.38
N ARG A 6 -12.76 -5.99 9.97
CA ARG A 6 -11.53 -6.62 9.46
C ARG A 6 -11.74 -7.29 8.10
N TRP A 7 -12.86 -7.98 7.94
CA TRP A 7 -13.23 -8.61 6.66
C TRP A 7 -13.49 -7.57 5.57
N ILE A 8 -14.17 -6.47 5.90
CA ILE A 8 -14.41 -5.37 4.96
C ILE A 8 -13.08 -4.74 4.51
N LEU A 9 -12.16 -4.46 5.45
CA LEU A 9 -10.85 -3.91 5.11
C LEU A 9 -10.00 -4.88 4.28
N ALA A 10 -10.05 -6.17 4.58
CA ALA A 10 -9.33 -7.18 3.82
C ALA A 10 -9.85 -7.29 2.38
N LEU A 11 -11.18 -7.32 2.20
CA LEU A 11 -11.81 -7.32 0.88
C LEU A 11 -11.49 -6.03 0.09
N LEU A 12 -11.49 -4.87 0.76
CA LEU A 12 -11.15 -3.60 0.14
C LEU A 12 -9.69 -3.58 -0.35
N LEU A 13 -8.74 -4.07 0.45
CA LEU A 13 -7.33 -4.16 0.05
C LEU A 13 -7.11 -5.16 -1.09
N LEU A 14 -7.85 -6.28 -1.11
CA LEU A 14 -7.69 -7.31 -2.12
C LEU A 14 -8.24 -6.88 -3.49
N THR A 15 -9.28 -6.04 -3.50
CA THR A 15 -9.96 -5.57 -4.71
C THR A 15 -9.40 -4.26 -5.27
N ALA A 16 -8.74 -3.45 -4.43
CA ALA A 16 -8.10 -2.20 -4.85
C ALA A 16 -7.15 -2.31 -6.07
N PRO A 17 -6.22 -3.30 -6.17
CA PRO A 17 -5.33 -3.40 -7.34
C PRO A 17 -6.06 -3.81 -8.62
N VAL A 18 -7.17 -4.56 -8.51
CA VAL A 18 -7.98 -4.96 -9.67
C VAL A 18 -8.68 -3.74 -10.27
N ILE A 19 -9.23 -2.87 -9.43
CA ILE A 19 -9.87 -1.61 -9.86
C ILE A 19 -8.84 -0.66 -10.49
N GLY A 20 -7.64 -0.56 -9.91
CA GLY A 20 -6.54 0.23 -10.47
C GLY A 20 -6.04 -0.31 -11.82
N GLY A 21 -6.03 -1.62 -12.02
CA GLY A 21 -5.64 -2.27 -13.29
C GLY A 21 -6.65 -2.07 -14.42
N LEU A 22 -7.96 -1.98 -14.12
CA LEU A 22 -8.99 -1.69 -15.14
C LEU A 22 -8.84 -0.27 -15.73
N MET A 23 -8.33 0.68 -14.94
CA MET A 23 -8.12 2.07 -15.38
C MET A 23 -6.77 2.29 -16.08
N ALA A 24 -5.96 1.25 -16.24
CA ALA A 24 -4.65 1.31 -16.89
C ALA A 24 -4.68 0.91 -18.37
N GLN A 25 -5.85 0.59 -18.92
CA GLN A 25 -5.97 0.30 -20.35
C GLN A 25 -5.82 1.61 -21.13
N PRO A 26 -4.85 1.71 -22.06
CA PRO A 26 -4.81 2.84 -22.96
C PRO A 26 -6.11 2.87 -23.75
N GLY A 27 -6.78 4.01 -23.80
CA GLY A 27 -7.89 4.23 -24.70
C GLY A 27 -7.48 3.94 -26.16
N PRO A 28 -8.45 3.83 -27.09
CA PRO A 28 -8.14 3.57 -28.49
C PRO A 28 -7.31 4.74 -29.05
N GLY A 29 -5.98 4.58 -29.10
CA GLY A 29 -5.07 5.54 -29.75
C GLY A 29 -3.89 6.10 -28.95
N GLY A 30 -3.45 5.50 -27.83
CA GLY A 30 -2.21 5.95 -27.17
C GLY A 30 -1.40 4.80 -26.64
N GLY A 31 -0.17 4.58 -27.14
CA GLY A 31 0.81 3.74 -26.45
C GLY A 31 1.02 4.20 -25.00
N PRO A 32 1.63 3.38 -24.13
CA PRO A 32 1.85 3.74 -22.73
C PRO A 32 2.45 5.16 -22.67
N PRO A 33 1.86 6.09 -21.90
CA PRO A 33 2.33 7.46 -21.85
C PRO A 33 3.71 7.44 -21.18
N CYS A 34 4.75 7.43 -22.02
CA CYS A 34 6.18 7.35 -21.79
C CYS A 34 6.81 5.93 -21.74
N TRP A 35 7.53 5.61 -22.81
CA TRP A 35 8.69 4.70 -22.82
C TRP A 35 9.60 5.22 -23.92
N PRO A 36 10.43 6.25 -23.62
CA PRO A 36 11.60 6.14 -22.74
C PRO A 36 11.43 6.93 -21.42
N PRO A 37 12.21 6.60 -20.37
CA PRO A 37 12.04 7.12 -19.01
C PRO A 37 12.39 8.61 -18.93
N PRO A 38 11.39 9.48 -18.72
CA PRO A 38 11.39 10.26 -17.47
C PRO A 38 9.98 10.56 -16.86
N CYS A 39 8.90 9.82 -17.15
CA CYS A 39 7.53 10.31 -16.83
C CYS A 39 6.70 9.53 -15.79
N ILE A 40 7.30 8.77 -14.86
CA ILE A 40 6.57 8.31 -13.65
C ILE A 40 7.33 8.78 -12.39
N PRO A 41 6.70 9.53 -11.47
CA PRO A 41 7.32 9.95 -10.21
C PRO A 41 7.39 8.77 -9.22
N ILE A 42 8.19 7.76 -9.54
CA ILE A 42 8.46 6.62 -8.65
C ILE A 42 9.25 7.10 -7.43
N ASP A 43 10.15 8.06 -7.61
CA ASP A 43 11.15 8.41 -6.60
C ASP A 43 10.58 9.16 -5.37
N GLY A 44 9.45 9.84 -5.52
CA GLY A 44 8.77 10.55 -4.42
C GLY A 44 7.70 9.71 -3.71
N GLY A 45 6.81 9.08 -4.48
CA GLY A 45 5.68 8.33 -3.92
C GLY A 45 6.12 7.03 -3.22
N LEU A 46 7.05 6.29 -3.83
CA LEU A 46 7.54 5.03 -3.26
C LEU A 46 8.32 5.27 -1.97
N SER A 47 9.18 6.28 -1.94
CA SER A 47 9.95 6.68 -0.75
C SER A 47 9.03 7.04 0.41
N LEU A 48 7.94 7.78 0.14
CA LEU A 48 6.91 8.10 1.15
C LEU A 48 6.19 6.84 1.65
N LEU A 49 5.84 5.91 0.76
CA LEU A 49 5.15 4.67 1.11
C LEU A 49 6.04 3.74 1.96
N ILE A 50 7.31 3.61 1.58
CA ILE A 50 8.32 2.87 2.34
C ILE A 50 8.51 3.51 3.72
N GLY A 51 8.69 4.83 3.78
CA GLY A 51 8.84 5.57 5.04
C GLY A 51 7.64 5.41 5.98
N ALA A 52 6.42 5.56 5.46
CA ALA A 52 5.20 5.36 6.23
C ALA A 52 5.06 3.91 6.73
N GLY A 53 5.39 2.93 5.90
CA GLY A 53 5.39 1.51 6.26
C GLY A 53 6.39 1.19 7.38
N ALA A 54 7.62 1.70 7.27
CA ALA A 54 8.66 1.51 8.28
C ALA A 54 8.27 2.13 9.64
N LEU A 55 7.73 3.36 9.64
CA LEU A 55 7.27 4.02 10.88
C LEU A 55 6.11 3.26 11.54
N LEU A 56 5.09 2.88 10.76
CA LEU A 56 3.93 2.17 11.29
C LEU A 56 4.32 0.76 11.80
N GLY A 57 5.13 0.04 11.03
CA GLY A 57 5.63 -1.29 11.38
C GLY A 57 6.52 -1.26 12.62
N GLY A 58 7.48 -0.33 12.67
CA GLY A 58 8.38 -0.13 13.81
C GLY A 58 7.63 0.17 15.10
N ARG A 59 6.61 1.06 15.06
CA ARG A 59 5.77 1.37 16.22
C ARG A 59 5.07 0.12 16.77
N LYS A 60 4.47 -0.70 15.90
CA LYS A 60 3.80 -1.95 16.31
C LYS A 60 4.77 -2.98 16.87
N ALA A 61 5.95 -3.13 16.26
CA ALA A 61 6.98 -4.05 16.75
C ALA A 61 7.47 -3.67 18.16
N LEU A 62 7.69 -2.37 18.43
CA LEU A 62 8.07 -1.90 19.76
C LEU A 62 6.95 -2.11 20.79
N GLN A 63 5.70 -1.85 20.43
CA GLN A 63 4.56 -2.12 21.32
C GLN A 63 4.46 -3.60 21.67
N ALA A 64 4.62 -4.50 20.69
CA ALA A 64 4.61 -5.94 20.92
C ALA A 64 5.76 -6.39 21.85
N ARG A 65 6.98 -5.84 21.66
CA ARG A 65 8.12 -6.11 22.54
C ARG A 65 7.87 -5.65 23.98
N ARG A 66 7.32 -4.45 24.16
CA ARG A 66 7.00 -3.90 25.49
C ARG A 66 5.91 -4.71 26.19
N ALA A 67 4.84 -5.07 25.47
CA ALA A 67 3.77 -5.91 25.99
C ALA A 67 4.26 -7.31 26.42
N ARG A 68 5.25 -7.87 25.71
CA ARG A 68 5.87 -9.14 26.10
C ARG A 68 6.72 -9.03 27.36
N LYS A 69 7.44 -7.91 27.54
CA LYS A 69 8.27 -7.65 28.72
C LYS A 69 7.44 -7.39 29.99
N SER A 70 6.22 -6.86 29.86
CA SER A 70 5.32 -6.68 31.02
C SER A 70 4.62 -7.96 31.49
N VAL A 71 4.77 -9.06 30.75
CA VAL A 71 4.18 -10.38 31.08
C VAL A 71 5.23 -11.33 31.68
N LEU A 72 6.52 -11.00 31.56
CA LEU A 72 7.66 -11.66 32.21
C LEU A 72 8.03 -10.92 33.49
#